data_AF-A0A242N5U0-F1
#
_entry.id   AF-A0A242N5U0-F1
#
_cell.length_a   1.000
_cell.length_b   1.000
_cell.length_c   1.000
_cell.angle_alpha   90.00
_cell.angle_beta   90.00
_cell.angle_gamma   90.00
#
_symmetry.space_group_name_H-M   'P 1'
#
loop_
_entity.id
_entity.type
_entity.pdbx_description
1 polymer ?
#
loop_
_entity_poly.entity_id
_entity_poly.type
_entity_poly.pdbx_seq_one_letter_code
_entity_poly.pdbx_strand_id
1 'polypeptide(L)' 'MVRDYLDGLNGHIQIAFLPPYAPDLNPVEYLWAWLKRHALANYCPNDLSELHATARNKLKSAQKRPSIIAACWMQATLW' A
#
# COMPACT_ATOMS: atom_id res chain seq x y z
N MET A 1 -0.43 -24.68 -1.40
CA MET A 1 -0.28 -23.92 -2.66
C MET A 1 0.46 -22.58 -2.48
N VAL A 2 0.01 -21.63 -1.65
CA VAL A 2 0.77 -20.37 -1.41
C VAL A 2 1.90 -20.53 -0.37
N ARG A 3 1.66 -21.27 0.72
CA ARG A 3 2.70 -21.55 1.73
C ARG A 3 3.84 -22.38 1.15
N ASP A 4 3.53 -23.49 0.50
CA ASP A 4 4.52 -24.33 -0.18
C ASP A 4 5.37 -23.55 -1.21
N TYR A 5 4.78 -22.56 -1.89
CA TYR A 5 5.53 -21.66 -2.77
C TYR A 5 6.50 -20.76 -1.99
N LEU A 6 6.06 -20.17 -0.88
CA LEU A 6 6.90 -19.34 -0.02
C LEU A 6 8.01 -20.15 0.66
N ASP A 7 7.72 -21.38 1.07
CA ASP A 7 8.70 -22.32 1.62
C ASP A 7 9.76 -22.70 0.58
N GLY A 8 9.36 -22.86 -0.69
CA GLY A 8 10.26 -23.09 -1.82
C GLY A 8 11.16 -21.89 -2.19
N LEU A 9 10.90 -20.69 -1.64
CA LEU A 9 11.75 -19.51 -1.83
C LEU A 9 12.91 -19.44 -0.82
N ASN A 10 13.14 -20.48 -0.01
CA ASN A 10 14.28 -20.59 0.90
C ASN A 10 14.54 -19.33 1.77
N GLY A 11 13.46 -18.68 2.24
CA GLY A 11 13.55 -17.50 3.11
C GLY A 11 13.85 -16.18 2.40
N HIS A 12 13.87 -16.14 1.05
CA HIS A 12 13.95 -14.88 0.29
C HIS A 12 12.78 -13.93 0.55
N ILE A 13 11.64 -14.46 1.03
CA ILE A 13 10.49 -13.68 1.48
C ILE A 13 10.24 -14.00 2.95
N GLN A 14 10.17 -12.97 3.78
CA GLN A 14 9.80 -13.08 5.19
C GLN A 14 8.32 -12.72 5.36
N ILE A 15 7.59 -13.54 6.12
CA ILE A 15 6.17 -13.34 6.37
C ILE A 15 6.02 -12.84 7.81
N ALA A 16 5.27 -11.76 7.99
CA ALA A 16 4.89 -11.26 9.31
C ALA A 16 3.44 -11.66 9.62
N PHE A 17 3.17 -11.98 10.89
CA PHE A 17 1.81 -12.22 11.36
C PHE A 17 1.04 -10.90 11.45
N LEU A 18 -0.15 -10.85 10.84
CA LEU A 18 -1.10 -9.75 10.99
C LEU A 18 -2.33 -10.28 11.75
N PRO A 19 -2.66 -9.73 12.93
CA PRO A 19 -3.85 -10.13 13.67
C PRO A 19 -5.14 -9.92 12.85
N PRO A 20 -6.15 -10.78 13.00
CA PRO A 20 -7.47 -10.54 12.42
C PRO A 20 -8.05 -9.20 12.88
N TYR A 21 -8.75 -8.51 11.98
CA TYR A 21 -9.44 -7.24 12.26
C TYR A 21 -8.54 -6.10 12.77
N ALA A 22 -7.23 -6.13 12.46
CA ALA A 22 -6.29 -5.07 12.81
C ALA A 22 -5.82 -4.28 11.57
N PRO A 23 -6.70 -3.51 10.89
CA PRO A 23 -6.31 -2.73 9.72
C PRO A 23 -5.28 -1.64 10.07
N ASP A 24 -5.31 -1.12 11.30
CA ASP A 24 -4.40 -0.07 11.77
C ASP A 24 -2.94 -0.53 11.82
N LEU A 25 -2.69 -1.84 11.87
CA LEU A 25 -1.35 -2.44 11.83
C LEU A 25 -0.84 -2.69 10.41
N ASN A 26 -1.65 -2.42 9.38
CA ASN A 26 -1.29 -2.65 8.00
C ASN A 26 -0.91 -1.32 7.31
N PRO A 27 0.39 -1.07 7.00
CA PRO A 27 0.84 0.18 6.36
C PRO A 27 0.12 0.53 5.06
N VAL A 28 -0.39 -0.49 4.34
CA VAL A 28 -1.09 -0.27 3.07
C VAL A 28 -2.39 0.51 3.25
N GLU A 29 -3.06 0.39 4.40
CA GLU A 29 -4.30 1.12 4.69
C GLU A 29 -4.06 2.63 4.74
N TYR A 30 -2.93 3.05 5.31
CA TYR A 30 -2.51 4.45 5.32
C TYR A 30 -2.12 4.96 3.93
N LEU A 31 -1.49 4.09 3.11
CA LEU A 31 -1.22 4.43 1.70
C LEU A 31 -2.52 4.63 0.91
N TRP A 32 -3.54 3.78 1.15
CA TRP A 32 -4.86 3.94 0.54
C TRP A 32 -5.58 5.21 1.02
N ALA A 33 -5.49 5.51 2.32
CA ALA A 33 -6.03 6.74 2.88
C ALA A 33 -5.37 7.96 2.23
N TRP A 34 -4.04 7.96 2.08
CA TRP A 34 -3.30 9.01 1.39
C TRP A 34 -3.71 9.14 -0.08
N LEU A 35 -3.83 8.02 -0.80
CA LEU A 35 -4.23 8.03 -2.20
C LEU A 35 -5.59 8.70 -2.39
N LYS A 36 -6.58 8.31 -1.57
CA LYS A 36 -7.96 8.81 -1.65
C LYS A 36 -8.10 10.26 -1.17
N ARG A 37 -7.44 10.62 -0.06
CA ARG A 37 -7.62 11.92 0.60
C ARG A 37 -6.69 13.02 0.11
N HIS A 38 -5.56 12.67 -0.50
CA HIS A 38 -4.57 13.65 -0.95
C HIS A 38 -4.27 13.53 -2.44
N ALA A 39 -3.90 12.34 -2.92
CA ALA A 39 -3.42 12.19 -4.29
C ALA A 39 -4.52 12.26 -5.36
N LEU A 40 -5.73 11.83 -5.00
CA LEU A 40 -6.95 11.89 -5.82
C LEU A 40 -8.00 12.83 -5.21
N ALA A 41 -7.59 13.72 -4.31
CA ALA A 41 -8.49 14.70 -3.71
C ALA A 41 -9.11 15.58 -4.80
N ASN A 42 -10.44 15.70 -4.81
CA ASN A 42 -11.20 16.49 -5.80
C ASN A 42 -10.97 16.06 -7.27
N TYR A 43 -10.45 14.86 -7.51
CA TYR A 43 -10.27 14.35 -8.87
C TYR A 43 -11.57 13.68 -9.34
N CYS A 44 -12.14 14.20 -10.43
CA CYS A 44 -13.34 13.67 -11.06
C CYS A 44 -12.96 13.09 -12.44
N PRO A 45 -12.67 11.78 -12.53
CA PRO A 45 -12.39 11.13 -13.81
C PRO A 45 -13.67 11.01 -14.66
N ASN A 46 -13.52 11.02 -15.97
CA ASN A 46 -14.65 10.84 -16.90
C ASN A 46 -15.03 9.37 -17.09
N ASP A 47 -14.05 8.47 -16.90
CA ASP A 47 -14.24 7.03 -17.00
C ASP A 47 -13.33 6.25 -16.03
N LEU A 48 -13.59 4.95 -15.92
CA LEU A 48 -12.84 4.06 -15.02
C LEU A 48 -11.39 3.84 -15.47
N SER A 49 -11.11 3.88 -16.76
CA SER A 49 -9.75 3.72 -17.32
C SER A 49 -8.86 4.90 -16.91
N GLU A 50 -9.40 6.12 -17.00
CA GLU A 50 -8.75 7.34 -16.56
C GLU A 50 -8.44 7.29 -15.06
N LEU A 51 -9.42 6.87 -14.24
CA LEU A 51 -9.23 6.67 -12.81
C LEU A 51 -8.10 5.67 -12.51
N HIS A 52 -8.12 4.51 -13.17
CA HIS A 52 -7.12 3.46 -12.99
C HIS A 52 -5.71 3.93 -13.37
N ALA A 53 -5.58 4.59 -14.52
CA ALA A 53 -4.30 5.13 -14.98
C ALA A 53 -3.76 6.19 -14.01
N THR A 54 -4.60 7.13 -13.59
CA THR A 54 -4.22 8.20 -12.66
C THR A 54 -3.85 7.65 -11.29
N ALA A 55 -4.66 6.75 -10.72
CA ALA A 55 -4.36 6.11 -9.43
C ALA A 55 -3.02 5.35 -9.46
N ARG A 56 -2.77 4.57 -10.53
CA ARG A 56 -1.50 3.86 -10.71
C ARG A 56 -0.31 4.81 -10.82
N ASN A 57 -0.45 5.92 -11.54
CA ASN A 57 0.60 6.91 -11.68
C ASN A 57 0.92 7.62 -10.36
N LYS A 58 -0.11 7.96 -9.57
CA LYS A 58 0.07 8.53 -8.22
C LYS A 58 0.77 7.57 -7.28
N LEU A 59 0.39 6.28 -7.29
CA LEU A 59 1.07 5.25 -6.49
C LEU A 59 2.53 5.06 -6.92
N LYS A 60 2.82 5.02 -8.24
CA LYS A 60 4.20 4.97 -8.76
C LYS A 60 5.02 6.20 -8.35
N SER A 61 4.41 7.37 -8.29
CA SER A 61 5.06 8.59 -7.80
C SER A 61 5.34 8.49 -6.28
N ALA A 62 4.39 7.97 -5.50
CA ALA A 62 4.56 7.76 -4.06
C ALA A 62 5.70 6.79 -3.73
N GLN A 63 5.89 5.74 -4.53
CA GLN A 63 7.02 4.81 -4.38
C GLN A 63 8.39 5.50 -4.44
N LYS A 64 8.49 6.60 -5.19
CA LYS A 64 9.72 7.41 -5.29
C LYS A 64 9.88 8.43 -4.16
N ARG A 65 8.95 8.47 -3.19
CA ARG A 65 8.92 9.42 -2.07
C ARG A 65 9.05 8.67 -0.75
N PRO A 66 10.29 8.47 -0.24
CA PRO A 66 10.52 7.73 1.00
C PRO A 66 9.74 8.27 2.20
N SER A 67 9.49 9.58 2.26
CA SER A 67 8.74 10.20 3.35
C SER A 67 7.28 9.71 3.45
N ILE A 68 6.63 9.41 2.33
CA ILE A 68 5.25 8.88 2.34
C ILE A 68 5.26 7.44 2.87
N ILE A 69 6.23 6.64 2.39
CA ILE A 69 6.38 5.26 2.81
C ILE A 69 6.69 5.23 4.31
N ALA A 70 7.70 5.96 4.77
CA ALA A 70 8.08 6.05 6.18
C ALA A 70 6.89 6.46 7.06
N ALA A 71 6.11 7.47 6.65
CA ALA A 71 4.92 7.90 7.37
C ALA A 71 3.87 6.77 7.51
N CYS A 72 3.63 5.98 6.45
CA CYS A 72 2.69 4.85 6.51
C CYS A 72 3.15 3.76 7.49
N TRP A 73 4.46 3.49 7.55
CA TRP A 73 5.05 2.52 8.46
C TRP A 73 5.02 3.01 9.91
N MET A 74 5.31 4.29 10.14
CA MET A 74 5.19 4.91 11.46
C MET A 74 3.75 4.87 11.98
N GLN A 75 2.77 5.15 11.12
CA GLN A 75 1.35 5.10 11.49
C GLN A 75 0.90 3.69 11.85
N ALA A 76 1.47 2.66 11.21
CA ALA A 76 1.23 1.27 11.55
C ALA A 76 2.00 0.78 12.80
N THR A 77 2.77 1.66 13.48
CA THR A 77 3.64 1.32 14.62
C THR A 77 4.71 0.26 14.31
N LEU A 78 5.16 0.20 13.05
CA LEU A 78 6.12 -0.78 12.54
C LEU A 78 7.53 -0.21 12.28
N TRP A 79 7.87 0.92 12.91
CA TRP A 79 9.19 1.56 12.88
C TRP A 79 9.80 1.55 14.28
#